data_AF-A0A416ZSE6-F1
#
_entry.id   AF-A0A416ZSE6-F1
#
_cell.length_a   1.000
_cell.length_b   1.000
_cell.length_c   1.000
_cell.angle_alpha   90.00
_cell.angle_beta   90.00
_cell.angle_gamma   90.00
#
_symmetry.space_group_name_H-M   'P 1'
#
loop_
_entity.id
_entity.type
_entity.pdbx_description
1 polymer ?
#
loop_
_entity_poly.entity_id
_entity_poly.type
_entity_poly.pdbx_seq_one_letter_code
_entity_poly.pdbx_strand_id
1 'polypeptide(L)'
;MEILTKEYFEELEKKILKENYSDFFGDILEDFKKEKDKFKTEIIDTGQIFYRARVGNGVIEAAIDDLDIKCKIPYFGSDMEKPPAKFVQGGRFNRQGVSYLYLADNIETCIAEIHLQVGQICSIVEFECVKKGNYVLIESNSEEILYDILTRPVHSDIKDYYLVTQFFSDIFKMLGYDGIVFFSTQGSGKNVVSFKKDCFKLVKYSERMCKAKRISYEYELLEAEYKKYKDYKKLLMPGNISEEQKRESICEYIQEKINYEDELLQKVAEKEFQSDKDEKKFLDRISAIDNKQNAYEFLGAFYFNQQDLKKGMAYFLKAPFEHCSPRFEGILKRIQSCTQIEKKELYQEESMKKELRIIFDELSQEHEKIRKKMEVDILKNLEELCN
;
A
#
# COMPACT_ATOMS: atom_id res chain seq x y z
N MET A 1 14.03 23.69 -20.46
CA MET A 1 13.86 22.28 -20.07
C MET A 1 13.57 22.28 -18.59
N GLU A 2 12.54 21.59 -18.14
CA GLU A 2 12.24 21.45 -16.72
C GLU A 2 13.37 20.68 -16.04
N ILE A 3 13.95 21.27 -14.98
CA ILE A 3 15.08 20.72 -14.24
C ILE A 3 14.57 19.80 -13.13
N LEU A 4 13.56 20.26 -12.38
CA LEU A 4 13.02 19.56 -11.22
C LEU A 4 11.99 18.51 -11.64
N THR A 5 12.41 17.52 -12.42
CA THR A 5 11.55 16.39 -12.82
C THR A 5 11.37 15.39 -11.68
N LYS A 6 10.43 14.44 -11.86
CA LYS A 6 10.26 13.33 -10.92
C LYS A 6 11.55 12.55 -10.68
N GLU A 7 12.26 12.21 -11.76
CA GLU A 7 13.54 11.49 -11.70
C GLU A 7 14.60 12.30 -10.95
N TYR A 8 14.60 13.63 -11.10
CA TYR A 8 15.51 14.50 -10.36
C TYR A 8 15.29 14.39 -8.84
N PHE A 9 14.03 14.45 -8.38
CA PHE A 9 13.71 14.31 -6.96
C PHE A 9 14.06 12.92 -6.41
N GLU A 10 13.79 11.85 -7.16
CA GLU A 10 14.12 10.48 -6.76
C GLU A 10 15.63 10.25 -6.65
N GLU A 11 16.42 10.78 -7.59
CA GLU A 11 17.89 10.71 -7.52
C GLU A 11 18.46 11.60 -6.42
N LEU A 12 17.89 12.79 -6.20
CA LEU A 12 18.30 13.68 -5.12
C LEU A 12 18.04 13.06 -3.74
N GLU A 13 16.89 12.42 -3.54
CA GLU A 13 16.57 11.67 -2.31
C GLU A 13 17.65 10.61 -2.02
N LYS A 14 17.99 9.79 -3.01
CA LYS A 14 19.05 8.77 -2.88
C LYS A 14 20.41 9.40 -2.60
N LYS A 15 20.72 10.53 -3.24
CA LYS A 15 22.00 11.23 -3.08
C LYS A 15 22.15 11.80 -1.67
N ILE A 16 21.12 12.44 -1.13
CA ILE A 16 21.11 12.98 0.25
C ILE A 16 21.38 11.89 1.29
N LEU A 17 20.89 10.68 1.07
CA LEU A 17 21.06 9.56 1.99
C LEU A 17 22.43 8.85 1.87
N LYS A 18 23.19 9.10 0.80
CA LYS A 18 24.46 8.40 0.51
C LYS A 18 25.70 9.30 0.61
N GLU A 19 25.56 10.57 0.29
CA GLU A 19 26.68 11.52 0.15
C GLU A 19 26.59 12.66 1.17
N ASN A 20 27.70 13.33 1.43
CA ASN A 20 27.71 14.53 2.26
C ASN A 20 27.01 15.67 1.53
N TYR A 21 25.83 16.08 2.03
CA TYR A 21 25.02 17.08 1.34
C TYR A 21 25.72 18.43 1.13
N SER A 22 26.69 18.78 1.97
CA SER A 22 27.50 20.00 1.82
C SER A 22 28.20 20.11 0.48
N ASP A 23 28.55 18.97 -0.12
CA ASP A 23 29.40 18.89 -1.30
C ASP A 23 28.60 19.23 -2.57
N PHE A 24 27.27 19.12 -2.54
CA PHE A 24 26.40 19.38 -3.68
C PHE A 24 25.25 20.37 -3.37
N PHE A 25 25.11 20.86 -2.13
CA PHE A 25 24.03 21.77 -1.75
C PHE A 25 23.96 23.02 -2.63
N GLY A 26 25.12 23.59 -2.99
CA GLY A 26 25.21 24.79 -3.83
C GLY A 26 24.60 24.57 -5.21
N ASP A 27 24.95 23.46 -5.87
CA ASP A 27 24.46 23.13 -7.21
C ASP A 27 22.94 22.90 -7.20
N ILE A 28 22.45 22.13 -6.22
CA ILE A 28 21.01 21.89 -6.07
C ILE A 28 20.27 23.19 -5.75
N LEU A 29 20.83 24.06 -4.91
CA LEU A 29 20.23 25.36 -4.62
C LEU A 29 20.11 26.22 -5.90
N GLU A 30 21.11 26.21 -6.78
CA GLU A 30 21.04 26.91 -8.06
C GLU A 30 19.95 26.34 -8.98
N ASP A 31 19.78 25.03 -9.02
CA ASP A 31 18.68 24.41 -9.76
C ASP A 31 17.31 24.82 -9.22
N PHE A 32 17.14 24.79 -7.90
CA PHE A 32 15.92 25.27 -7.23
C PHE A 32 15.67 26.77 -7.44
N LYS A 33 16.72 27.60 -7.52
CA LYS A 33 16.59 29.03 -7.83
C LYS A 33 16.05 29.26 -9.24
N LYS A 34 16.54 28.51 -10.24
CA LYS A 34 16.09 28.64 -11.65
C LYS A 34 14.61 28.36 -11.81
N GLU A 35 14.05 27.49 -10.98
CA GLU A 35 12.64 27.07 -11.04
C GLU A 35 11.82 27.56 -9.85
N LYS A 36 12.31 28.57 -9.12
CA LYS A 36 11.67 29.06 -7.89
C LYS A 36 10.20 29.47 -8.09
N ASP A 37 9.89 30.10 -9.22
CA ASP A 37 8.55 30.61 -9.53
C ASP A 37 7.52 29.50 -9.81
N LYS A 38 7.96 28.24 -9.94
CA LYS A 38 7.06 27.09 -10.07
C LYS A 38 6.47 26.65 -8.73
N PHE A 39 7.17 26.90 -7.62
CA PHE A 39 6.68 26.50 -6.31
C PHE A 39 5.46 27.31 -5.95
N LYS A 40 4.39 26.61 -5.55
CA LYS A 40 3.22 27.27 -5.01
C LYS A 40 3.56 27.89 -3.66
N THR A 41 2.85 28.97 -3.36
CA THR A 41 3.04 29.70 -2.11
C THR A 41 1.72 29.94 -1.43
N GLU A 42 1.78 30.01 -0.10
CA GLU A 42 0.69 30.45 0.75
C GLU A 42 1.14 31.70 1.50
N ILE A 43 0.35 32.76 1.34
CA ILE A 43 0.55 33.99 2.09
C ILE A 43 -0.22 33.85 3.40
N ILE A 44 0.50 33.97 4.51
CA ILE A 44 -0.11 34.08 5.83
C ILE A 44 -0.12 35.56 6.20
N ASP A 45 -1.31 36.14 6.26
CA ASP A 45 -1.56 37.54 6.58
C ASP A 45 -1.66 37.76 8.10
N THR A 46 -1.45 39.01 8.51
CA THR A 46 -1.53 39.39 9.92
C THR A 46 -2.94 39.18 10.48
N GLY A 47 -3.04 38.69 11.71
CA GLY A 47 -4.31 38.42 12.41
C GLY A 47 -4.81 36.98 12.26
N GLN A 48 -4.20 36.17 11.38
CA GLN A 48 -4.55 34.74 11.29
C GLN A 48 -4.08 33.98 12.53
N ILE A 49 -4.93 33.08 13.04
CA ILE A 49 -4.69 32.27 14.23
C ILE A 49 -4.31 30.85 13.84
N PHE A 50 -3.28 30.34 14.50
CA PHE A 50 -2.81 28.97 14.42
C PHE A 50 -2.64 28.40 15.83
N TYR A 51 -2.52 27.09 15.92
CA TYR A 51 -2.45 26.39 17.19
C TYR A 51 -1.11 25.69 17.34
N ARG A 52 -0.73 25.47 18.59
CA ARG A 52 0.36 24.57 18.94
C ARG A 52 -0.02 23.74 20.15
N ALA A 53 0.30 22.45 20.11
CA ALA A 53 0.12 21.55 21.24
C ALA A 53 1.45 21.00 21.76
N ARG A 54 1.48 20.63 23.04
CA ARG A 54 2.56 19.88 23.68
C ARG A 54 1.99 18.82 24.60
N VAL A 55 2.52 17.60 24.54
CA VAL A 55 2.13 16.52 25.46
C VAL A 55 2.50 16.91 26.89
N GLY A 56 1.56 16.77 27.81
CA GLY A 56 1.72 17.07 29.23
C GLY A 56 1.00 18.34 29.69
N ASN A 57 1.24 18.65 30.96
CA ASN A 57 0.64 19.75 31.69
C ASN A 57 1.62 20.19 32.80
N GLY A 58 1.56 21.46 33.20
CA GLY A 58 2.19 21.93 34.42
C GLY A 58 1.43 21.45 35.66
N VAL A 59 2.07 21.57 36.82
CA VAL A 59 1.45 21.30 38.12
C VAL A 59 1.78 22.45 39.04
N ILE A 60 0.77 22.98 39.71
CA ILE A 60 0.93 23.95 40.79
C ILE A 60 0.53 23.29 42.10
N GLU A 61 1.30 23.57 43.14
CA GLU A 61 0.92 23.27 44.52
C GLU A 61 0.18 24.50 45.05
N ALA A 62 -1.00 24.28 45.61
CA ALA A 62 -1.89 25.33 46.11
C ALA A 62 -2.59 24.82 47.37
N ALA A 63 -3.30 25.70 48.07
CA ALA A 63 -4.17 25.32 49.18
C ALA A 63 -5.57 25.93 48.98
N ILE A 64 -6.61 25.17 49.32
CA ILE A 64 -7.97 25.70 49.52
C ILE A 64 -8.25 25.54 51.01
N ASP A 65 -8.35 26.66 51.72
CA ASP A 65 -8.32 26.73 53.19
C ASP A 65 -7.08 25.99 53.74
N ASP A 66 -7.28 25.02 54.62
CA ASP A 66 -6.19 24.23 55.24
C ASP A 66 -5.84 22.95 54.43
N LEU A 67 -6.39 22.78 53.22
CA LEU A 67 -6.15 21.59 52.39
C LEU A 67 -5.16 21.89 51.26
N ASP A 68 -3.97 21.31 51.37
CA ASP A 68 -2.99 21.28 50.29
C ASP A 68 -3.48 20.45 49.10
N ILE A 69 -3.42 21.04 47.91
CA ILE A 69 -3.83 20.43 46.65
C ILE A 69 -2.75 20.59 45.58
N LYS A 70 -2.72 19.63 44.65
CA LYS A 70 -1.91 19.73 43.42
C LYS A 70 -2.84 19.87 42.22
N CYS A 71 -2.83 21.05 41.60
CA CYS A 71 -3.66 21.35 40.45
C CYS A 71 -2.87 21.20 39.17
N LYS A 72 -3.42 20.43 38.22
CA LYS A 72 -2.90 20.38 36.86
C LYS A 72 -3.30 21.66 36.14
N ILE A 73 -2.35 22.28 35.46
CA ILE A 73 -2.56 23.48 34.64
C ILE A 73 -1.94 23.26 33.26
N PRO A 74 -2.42 23.91 32.19
CA PRO A 74 -1.72 23.84 30.92
C PRO A 74 -0.31 24.42 31.06
N TYR A 75 0.61 23.96 30.22
CA TYR A 75 1.85 24.71 29.96
C TYR A 75 1.49 26.09 29.38
N PHE A 76 2.27 27.10 29.75
CA PHE A 76 2.00 28.49 29.38
C PHE A 76 3.30 29.24 29.07
N GLY A 77 3.18 30.41 28.43
CA GLY A 77 4.33 31.29 28.16
C GLY A 77 5.47 30.59 27.40
N SER A 78 6.68 30.67 27.94
CA SER A 78 7.89 30.11 27.30
C SER A 78 7.87 28.60 27.13
N ASP A 79 7.05 27.89 27.91
CA ASP A 79 6.92 26.43 27.78
C ASP A 79 6.23 26.04 26.46
N MET A 80 5.44 26.94 25.87
CA MET A 80 4.72 26.72 24.61
C MET A 80 5.44 27.31 23.39
N GLU A 81 6.45 28.14 23.63
CA GLU A 81 7.34 28.68 22.59
C GLU A 81 8.22 27.61 21.95
N LYS A 82 9.00 27.95 20.91
CA LYS A 82 10.01 27.03 20.37
C LYS A 82 11.20 26.89 21.34
N PRO A 83 11.79 25.68 21.47
CA PRO A 83 12.88 25.46 22.41
C PRO A 83 14.11 26.33 22.08
N PRO A 84 14.88 26.79 23.09
CA PRO A 84 16.16 27.45 22.86
C PRO A 84 17.10 26.58 22.04
N ALA A 85 17.92 27.19 21.17
CA ALA A 85 18.78 26.48 20.20
C ALA A 85 19.60 25.32 20.83
N LYS A 86 20.17 25.55 22.02
CA LYS A 86 20.97 24.53 22.76
C LYS A 86 20.22 23.24 23.11
N PHE A 87 18.90 23.28 23.15
CA PHE A 87 18.02 22.15 23.49
C PHE A 87 17.27 21.58 22.29
N VAL A 88 17.46 22.15 21.10
CA VAL A 88 16.76 21.71 19.90
C VAL A 88 17.41 20.43 19.37
N GLN A 89 16.65 19.34 19.42
CA GLN A 89 16.97 18.11 18.70
C GLN A 89 16.58 18.24 17.21
N GLY A 90 17.16 17.38 16.37
CA GLY A 90 16.75 17.27 14.97
C GLY A 90 15.29 16.81 14.86
N GLY A 91 14.46 17.59 14.19
CA GLY A 91 13.06 17.27 13.88
C GLY A 91 12.87 17.09 12.36
N ARG A 92 11.62 16.98 11.91
CA ARG A 92 11.31 16.76 10.49
C ARG A 92 11.95 17.81 9.58
N PHE A 93 11.79 19.10 9.87
CA PHE A 93 12.34 20.16 9.01
C PHE A 93 13.54 20.89 9.60
N ASN A 94 13.81 20.71 10.90
CA ASN A 94 14.87 21.43 11.57
C ASN A 94 16.04 20.52 11.92
N ARG A 95 17.26 20.97 11.61
CA ARG A 95 18.48 20.32 12.10
C ARG A 95 18.65 20.53 13.61
N GLN A 96 19.50 19.71 14.22
CA GLN A 96 19.94 19.95 15.60
C GLN A 96 20.52 21.36 15.74
N GLY A 97 20.15 22.07 16.81
CA GLY A 97 20.57 23.45 17.03
C GLY A 97 19.76 24.52 16.26
N VAL A 98 18.90 24.14 15.32
CA VAL A 98 18.09 25.08 14.53
C VAL A 98 16.65 25.10 15.03
N SER A 99 16.23 26.19 15.68
CA SER A 99 14.89 26.28 16.30
C SER A 99 13.84 26.84 15.34
N TYR A 100 12.89 26.01 14.90
CA TYR A 100 11.68 26.42 14.14
C TYR A 100 10.42 26.34 14.99
N LEU A 101 9.40 27.12 14.61
CA LEU A 101 8.09 27.10 15.25
C LEU A 101 7.14 26.25 14.40
N TYR A 102 6.62 25.18 14.98
CA TYR A 102 5.64 24.28 14.36
C TYR A 102 4.25 24.61 14.90
N LEU A 103 3.31 24.85 13.99
CA LEU A 103 1.92 25.20 14.25
C LEU A 103 1.00 24.37 13.34
N ALA A 104 -0.30 24.35 13.63
CA ALA A 104 -1.32 23.88 12.70
C ALA A 104 -2.50 24.85 12.65
N ASP A 105 -3.29 24.81 11.58
CA ASP A 105 -4.46 25.68 11.40
C ASP A 105 -5.68 25.27 12.26
N ASN A 106 -5.66 24.06 12.83
CA ASN A 106 -6.69 23.58 13.75
C ASN A 106 -6.11 22.71 14.89
N ILE A 107 -6.95 22.48 15.90
CA ILE A 107 -6.61 21.78 17.14
C ILE A 107 -6.40 20.29 16.88
N GLU A 108 -7.28 19.70 16.09
CA GLU A 108 -7.32 18.27 15.78
C GLU A 108 -6.00 17.84 15.13
N THR A 109 -5.53 18.62 14.16
CA THR A 109 -4.23 18.42 13.49
C THR A 109 -3.08 18.57 14.48
N CYS A 110 -3.11 19.59 15.35
CA CYS A 110 -2.12 19.74 16.42
C CYS A 110 -2.02 18.51 17.33
N ILE A 111 -3.17 17.96 17.75
CA ILE A 111 -3.23 16.78 18.62
C ILE A 111 -2.72 15.53 17.89
N ALA A 112 -3.03 15.40 16.59
CA ALA A 112 -2.58 14.29 15.78
C ALA A 112 -1.06 14.31 15.56
N GLU A 113 -0.47 15.47 15.25
CA GLU A 113 0.98 15.62 15.01
C GLU A 113 1.83 15.34 16.26
N ILE A 114 1.32 15.64 17.46
CA ILE A 114 2.01 15.26 18.71
C ILE A 114 1.77 13.80 19.11
N HIS A 115 1.02 13.04 18.30
CA HIS A 115 0.70 11.62 18.50
C HIS A 115 0.13 11.33 19.89
N LEU A 116 -0.81 12.17 20.35
CA LEU A 116 -1.35 12.08 21.71
C LEU A 116 -2.06 10.75 21.96
N GLN A 117 -1.59 9.97 22.94
CA GLN A 117 -2.15 8.65 23.25
C GLN A 117 -3.42 8.75 24.11
N VAL A 118 -4.30 7.77 24.01
CA VAL A 118 -5.52 7.70 24.84
C VAL A 118 -5.16 7.80 26.33
N GLY A 119 -5.85 8.68 27.04
CA GLY A 119 -5.60 8.95 28.46
C GLY A 119 -4.55 10.02 28.74
N GLN A 120 -3.68 10.36 27.78
CA GLN A 120 -2.73 11.46 27.92
C GLN A 120 -3.42 12.83 27.86
N ILE A 121 -2.79 13.80 28.50
CA ILE A 121 -3.17 15.22 28.48
C ILE A 121 -2.17 15.95 27.59
N CYS A 122 -2.65 16.95 26.85
CA CYS A 122 -1.81 17.94 26.19
C CYS A 122 -2.25 19.35 26.59
N SER A 123 -1.29 20.28 26.50
CA SER A 123 -1.53 21.72 26.59
C SER A 123 -1.53 22.30 25.19
N ILE A 124 -2.48 23.19 24.89
CA ILE A 124 -2.69 23.80 23.58
C ILE A 124 -2.75 25.31 23.76
N VAL A 125 -2.15 26.07 22.85
CA VAL A 125 -2.21 27.53 22.80
C VAL A 125 -2.47 28.03 21.39
N GLU A 126 -2.83 29.31 21.28
CA GLU A 126 -2.99 30.04 20.03
C GLU A 126 -1.76 30.92 19.74
N PHE A 127 -1.40 30.99 18.47
CA PHE A 127 -0.40 31.89 17.92
C PHE A 127 -1.06 32.75 16.84
N GLU A 128 -0.91 34.06 16.96
CA GLU A 128 -1.36 35.02 15.95
C GLU A 128 -0.21 35.40 15.03
N CYS A 129 -0.46 35.41 13.72
CA CYS A 129 0.46 35.99 12.76
C CYS A 129 0.52 37.51 12.94
N VAL A 130 1.69 38.05 13.26
CA VAL A 130 1.88 39.50 13.49
C VAL A 130 2.68 40.17 12.39
N LYS A 131 3.19 39.39 11.43
CA LYS A 131 3.92 39.88 10.28
C LYS A 131 3.63 38.98 9.09
N LYS A 132 3.07 39.57 8.04
CA LYS A 132 2.79 38.90 6.76
C LYS A 132 4.04 38.15 6.27
N GLY A 133 3.87 36.90 5.89
CA GLY A 133 4.96 36.05 5.41
C GLY A 133 4.56 35.24 4.17
N ASN A 134 5.57 34.87 3.39
CA ASN A 134 5.44 34.04 2.20
C ASN A 134 6.00 32.64 2.45
N TYR A 135 5.14 31.64 2.43
CA TYR A 135 5.48 30.26 2.75
C TYR A 135 5.40 29.41 1.50
N VAL A 136 6.33 28.45 1.34
CA VAL A 136 6.18 27.44 0.29
C VAL A 136 5.03 26.51 0.65
N LEU A 137 4.10 26.29 -0.28
CA LEU A 137 2.95 25.42 -0.10
C LEU A 137 3.24 24.07 -0.77
N ILE A 138 3.29 23.01 0.03
CA ILE A 138 3.46 21.64 -0.43
C ILE A 138 2.08 20.98 -0.44
N GLU A 139 1.53 20.74 -1.64
CA GLU A 139 0.21 20.14 -1.85
C GLU A 139 0.27 18.95 -2.82
N SER A 140 -0.68 18.03 -2.68
CA SER A 140 -0.71 16.74 -3.39
C SER A 140 -0.84 16.85 -4.91
N ASN A 141 -1.37 17.96 -5.44
CA ASN A 141 -1.88 17.99 -6.83
C ASN A 141 -0.90 18.51 -7.88
N SER A 142 0.19 19.19 -7.52
CA SER A 142 1.16 19.73 -8.49
C SER A 142 2.60 19.28 -8.28
N GLU A 143 2.92 18.74 -7.10
CA GLU A 143 4.26 18.30 -6.72
C GLU A 143 4.17 16.97 -5.99
N GLU A 144 3.38 16.02 -6.51
CA GLU A 144 3.05 14.74 -5.86
C GLU A 144 4.29 14.07 -5.25
N ILE A 145 5.41 14.01 -6.00
CA ILE A 145 6.67 13.44 -5.51
C ILE A 145 7.29 14.24 -4.33
N LEU A 146 7.28 15.57 -4.39
CA LEU A 146 7.85 16.39 -3.32
C LEU A 146 6.94 16.39 -2.08
N TYR A 147 5.63 16.39 -2.28
CA TYR A 147 4.65 16.17 -1.22
C TYR A 147 4.89 14.81 -0.56
N ASP A 148 5.04 13.74 -1.33
CA ASP A 148 5.31 12.40 -0.81
C ASP A 148 6.62 12.35 -0.03
N ILE A 149 7.68 12.99 -0.53
CA ILE A 149 8.98 13.07 0.16
C ILE A 149 8.85 13.85 1.47
N LEU A 150 8.24 15.03 1.47
CA LEU A 150 8.23 15.92 2.64
C LEU A 150 7.21 15.51 3.70
N THR A 151 6.12 14.86 3.29
CA THR A 151 5.03 14.46 4.18
C THR A 151 5.08 12.99 4.59
N ARG A 152 5.98 12.18 4.00
CA ARG A 152 6.21 10.77 4.34
C ARG A 152 6.16 10.55 5.85
N PRO A 153 5.29 9.67 6.37
CA PRO A 153 5.29 9.31 7.78
C PRO A 153 6.65 8.71 8.17
N VAL A 154 7.32 9.33 9.14
CA VAL A 154 8.60 8.87 9.68
C VAL A 154 8.37 8.29 11.07
N HIS A 155 8.49 6.97 11.21
CA HIS A 155 8.49 6.28 12.51
C HIS A 155 9.91 6.05 13.03
N SER A 156 10.04 5.46 14.23
CA SER A 156 11.33 5.32 14.95
C SER A 156 12.46 4.73 14.12
N ASP A 157 12.14 3.77 13.24
CA ASP A 157 13.13 2.94 12.54
C ASP A 157 13.66 3.60 11.26
N ILE A 158 13.03 4.71 10.83
CA ILE A 158 13.39 5.44 9.61
C ILE A 158 13.70 6.91 9.89
N LYS A 159 14.08 7.24 11.14
CA LYS A 159 14.38 8.63 11.56
C LYS A 159 15.44 9.32 10.72
N ASP A 160 16.36 8.56 10.12
CA ASP A 160 17.39 9.10 9.22
C ASP A 160 16.79 9.78 7.99
N TYR A 161 15.54 9.47 7.64
CA TYR A 161 14.80 10.15 6.57
C TYR A 161 14.62 11.65 6.83
N TYR A 162 14.70 12.11 8.09
CA TYR A 162 14.70 13.54 8.39
C TYR A 162 15.87 14.30 7.73
N LEU A 163 16.97 13.63 7.34
CA LEU A 163 18.03 14.26 6.58
C LEU A 163 17.52 14.83 5.24
N VAL A 164 16.61 14.12 4.58
CA VAL A 164 15.99 14.52 3.31
C VAL A 164 15.09 15.74 3.52
N THR A 165 14.16 15.67 4.46
CA THR A 165 13.21 16.76 4.71
C THR A 165 13.90 18.01 5.29
N GLN A 166 14.95 17.85 6.08
CA GLN A 166 15.80 18.96 6.54
C GLN A 166 16.58 19.59 5.39
N PHE A 167 17.09 18.80 4.43
CA PHE A 167 17.77 19.34 3.25
C PHE A 167 16.85 20.26 2.44
N PHE A 168 15.63 19.80 2.12
CA PHE A 168 14.66 20.66 1.43
C PHE A 168 14.27 21.88 2.27
N SER A 169 14.12 21.73 3.59
CA SER A 169 13.88 22.87 4.48
C SER A 169 14.99 23.92 4.40
N ASP A 170 16.25 23.51 4.29
CA ASP A 170 17.38 24.42 4.14
C ASP A 170 17.34 25.11 2.77
N ILE A 171 17.03 24.38 1.70
CA ILE A 171 16.84 24.93 0.36
C ILE A 171 15.74 26.01 0.38
N PHE A 172 14.54 25.71 0.87
CA PHE A 172 13.43 26.67 0.91
C PHE A 172 13.76 27.91 1.73
N LYS A 173 14.47 27.73 2.85
CA LYS A 173 14.96 28.86 3.64
C LYS A 173 15.97 29.72 2.87
N MET A 174 16.90 29.10 2.12
CA MET A 174 17.87 29.81 1.29
C MET A 174 17.23 30.48 0.05
N LEU A 175 16.13 29.95 -0.46
CA LEU A 175 15.31 30.60 -1.49
C LEU A 175 14.56 31.84 -0.96
N GLY A 176 14.52 32.03 0.36
CA GLY A 176 13.96 33.21 1.01
C GLY A 176 12.51 33.08 1.47
N TYR A 177 11.94 31.86 1.48
CA TYR A 177 10.63 31.62 2.09
C TYR A 177 10.68 31.81 3.62
N ASP A 178 9.58 32.26 4.21
CA ASP A 178 9.45 32.47 5.66
C ASP A 178 9.18 31.16 6.43
N GLY A 179 8.81 30.11 5.69
CA GLY A 179 8.50 28.79 6.22
C GLY A 179 7.91 27.86 5.18
N ILE A 180 7.37 26.74 5.66
CA ILE A 180 6.71 25.69 4.87
C ILE A 180 5.28 25.54 5.38
N VAL A 181 4.33 25.42 4.47
CA VAL A 181 2.94 25.00 4.73
C VAL A 181 2.69 23.70 3.99
N PHE A 182 2.08 22.72 4.66
CA PHE A 182 1.74 21.44 4.03
C PHE A 182 0.51 20.83 4.68
N PHE A 183 -0.27 20.08 3.90
CA PHE A 183 -1.41 19.33 4.43
C PHE A 183 -0.92 18.22 5.37
N SER A 184 -1.56 18.06 6.53
CA SER A 184 -1.20 16.98 7.45
C SER A 184 -1.62 15.63 6.90
N THR A 185 -0.78 14.62 7.10
CA THR A 185 -1.13 13.21 6.83
C THR A 185 -1.78 12.53 8.04
N GLN A 186 -1.87 13.23 9.18
CA GLN A 186 -2.42 12.72 10.45
C GLN A 186 -3.71 13.44 10.86
N GLY A 187 -4.03 14.58 10.23
CA GLY A 187 -5.23 15.39 10.49
C GLY A 187 -5.76 16.04 9.21
N SER A 188 -6.93 16.67 9.29
CA SER A 188 -7.59 17.29 8.14
C SER A 188 -7.11 18.70 7.80
N GLY A 189 -6.21 19.27 8.61
CA GLY A 189 -5.72 20.63 8.48
C GLY A 189 -4.35 20.74 7.82
N LYS A 190 -3.82 21.96 7.84
CA LYS A 190 -2.46 22.27 7.41
C LYS A 190 -1.53 22.45 8.61
N ASN A 191 -0.30 21.99 8.43
CA ASN A 191 0.83 22.32 9.29
C ASN A 191 1.56 23.53 8.75
N VAL A 192 2.07 24.35 9.67
CA VAL A 192 2.90 25.52 9.36
C VAL A 192 4.21 25.41 10.13
N VAL A 193 5.32 25.46 9.41
CA VAL A 193 6.67 25.49 9.97
C VAL A 193 7.28 26.83 9.67
N SER A 194 7.40 27.69 10.68
CA SER A 194 7.99 29.01 10.53
C SER A 194 9.47 29.01 10.88
N PHE A 195 10.29 29.47 9.93
CA PHE A 195 11.73 29.60 10.12
C PHE A 195 12.08 30.81 11.01
N LYS A 196 11.29 31.87 10.91
CA LYS A 196 11.47 33.14 11.62
C LYS A 196 10.64 33.18 12.90
N LYS A 197 11.21 33.73 13.97
CA LYS A 197 10.52 33.79 15.28
C LYS A 197 9.50 34.94 15.34
N ASP A 198 9.75 36.01 14.61
CA ASP A 198 9.00 37.28 14.68
C ASP A 198 7.71 37.28 13.85
N CYS A 199 7.42 36.22 13.09
CA CYS A 199 6.20 36.11 12.31
C CYS A 199 4.96 35.82 13.17
N PHE A 200 5.12 35.08 14.26
CA PHE A 200 4.02 34.67 15.13
C PHE A 200 4.26 35.07 16.58
N LYS A 201 3.19 35.43 17.29
CA LYS A 201 3.22 35.67 18.73
C LYS A 201 2.18 34.82 19.44
N LEU A 202 2.57 34.27 20.58
CA LEU A 202 1.66 33.59 21.50
C LEU A 202 0.54 34.55 21.93
N VAL A 203 -0.71 34.13 21.73
CA VAL A 203 -1.88 34.85 22.23
C VAL A 203 -1.95 34.66 23.74
N LYS A 204 -1.95 35.77 24.49
CA LYS A 204 -1.97 35.74 25.95
C LYS A 204 -3.23 35.07 26.46
N TYR A 205 -3.09 34.18 27.44
CA TYR A 205 -4.19 33.48 28.10
C TYR A 205 -5.04 32.59 27.18
N SER A 206 -4.44 32.12 26.07
CA SER A 206 -5.09 31.17 25.14
C SER A 206 -4.89 29.70 25.53
N GLU A 207 -4.13 29.44 26.58
CA GLU A 207 -3.78 28.10 27.02
C GLU A 207 -5.00 27.28 27.48
N ARG A 208 -5.06 26.03 27.01
CA ARG A 208 -6.08 25.04 27.40
C ARG A 208 -5.49 23.66 27.53
N MET A 209 -6.14 22.79 28.31
CA MET A 209 -5.78 21.38 28.44
C MET A 209 -6.81 20.49 27.75
N CYS A 210 -6.33 19.52 26.98
CA CYS A 210 -7.16 18.51 26.35
C CYS A 210 -6.68 17.12 26.75
N LYS A 211 -7.63 16.20 27.02
CA LYS A 211 -7.33 14.80 27.30
C LYS A 211 -7.85 13.92 26.16
N ALA A 212 -6.99 13.10 25.58
CA ALA A 212 -7.39 12.14 24.56
C ALA A 212 -8.32 11.07 25.15
N LYS A 213 -9.51 10.91 24.55
CA LYS A 213 -10.50 9.90 24.97
C LYS A 213 -10.48 8.65 24.10
N ARG A 214 -10.25 8.80 22.80
CA ARG A 214 -10.23 7.73 21.80
C ARG A 214 -9.40 8.18 20.60
N ILE A 215 -8.72 7.25 19.93
CA ILE A 215 -8.10 7.45 18.62
C ILE A 215 -8.94 6.68 17.58
N SER A 216 -9.15 7.29 16.42
CA SER A 216 -9.79 6.66 15.27
C SER A 216 -8.73 6.43 14.20
N TYR A 217 -8.69 5.23 13.62
CA TYR A 217 -7.75 4.89 12.55
C TYR A 217 -8.52 4.67 11.25
N GLU A 218 -8.01 5.29 10.19
CA GLU A 218 -8.30 4.91 8.81
C GLU A 218 -7.23 3.90 8.37
N TYR A 219 -7.64 2.82 7.70
CA TYR A 219 -6.74 1.76 7.29
C TYR A 219 -7.14 1.19 5.94
N GLU A 220 -6.13 0.75 5.19
CA GLU A 220 -6.28 0.02 3.94
C GLU A 220 -5.91 -1.45 4.16
N LEU A 221 -6.70 -2.36 3.59
CA LEU A 221 -6.33 -3.76 3.53
C LEU A 221 -5.35 -3.96 2.38
N LEU A 222 -4.08 -4.21 2.73
CA LEU A 222 -3.07 -4.50 1.73
C LEU A 222 -3.11 -5.98 1.34
N GLU A 223 -3.12 -6.24 0.04
CA GLU A 223 -2.86 -7.58 -0.46
C GLU A 223 -1.41 -7.98 -0.22
N ALA A 224 -1.19 -9.27 0.04
CA ALA A 224 0.15 -9.80 0.17
C ALA A 224 0.92 -9.57 -1.13
N GLU A 225 2.11 -8.96 -1.02
CA GLU A 225 2.84 -8.43 -2.18
C GLU A 225 3.16 -9.48 -3.25
N TYR A 226 3.35 -10.74 -2.84
CA TYR A 226 3.60 -11.82 -3.79
C TYR A 226 2.46 -11.96 -4.82
N LYS A 227 1.22 -11.61 -4.48
CA LYS A 227 0.07 -11.65 -5.41
C LYS A 227 0.21 -10.69 -6.59
N LYS A 228 1.10 -9.69 -6.51
CA LYS A 228 1.38 -8.74 -7.61
C LYS A 228 2.11 -9.39 -8.79
N TYR A 229 2.81 -10.52 -8.58
CA TYR A 229 3.58 -11.18 -9.62
C TYR A 229 2.73 -12.18 -10.41
N LYS A 230 2.73 -12.13 -11.74
CA LYS A 230 1.85 -12.99 -12.57
C LYS A 230 1.91 -14.49 -12.24
N ASP A 231 3.09 -14.99 -11.91
CA ASP A 231 3.35 -16.42 -11.70
C ASP A 231 3.54 -16.80 -10.22
N TYR A 232 3.04 -15.98 -9.29
CA TYR A 232 3.22 -16.22 -7.86
C TYR A 232 2.67 -17.57 -7.40
N LYS A 233 1.65 -18.11 -8.08
CA LYS A 233 1.06 -19.42 -7.80
C LYS A 233 1.98 -20.59 -8.16
N LYS A 234 3.00 -20.36 -9.00
CA LYS A 234 3.89 -21.39 -9.55
C LYS A 234 5.35 -21.26 -9.12
N LEU A 235 5.80 -20.05 -8.74
CA LEU A 235 7.22 -19.71 -8.70
C LEU A 235 7.68 -19.03 -7.39
N LEU A 236 7.02 -19.31 -6.25
CA LEU A 236 7.51 -18.85 -4.95
C LEU A 236 8.59 -19.80 -4.42
N MET A 237 9.86 -19.40 -4.57
CA MET A 237 11.02 -20.15 -4.06
C MET A 237 11.80 -19.32 -3.01
N PRO A 238 12.39 -19.97 -1.99
CA PRO A 238 13.27 -19.29 -1.07
C PRO A 238 14.53 -18.79 -1.80
N GLY A 239 14.94 -17.56 -1.55
CA GLY A 239 16.19 -17.01 -2.13
C GLY A 239 17.45 -17.59 -1.46
N ASN A 240 18.56 -17.63 -2.21
CA ASN A 240 19.86 -18.19 -1.78
C ASN A 240 20.57 -17.33 -0.71
N ILE A 241 20.21 -17.46 0.57
CA ILE A 241 20.92 -16.84 1.72
C ILE A 241 20.86 -17.80 2.93
N SER A 242 21.77 -17.64 3.88
CA SER A 242 22.15 -18.54 4.99
C SER A 242 21.07 -19.07 5.96
N GLU A 243 19.79 -18.69 5.86
CA GLU A 243 18.71 -19.18 6.73
C GLU A 243 17.62 -19.90 5.93
N GLU A 244 17.93 -21.09 5.40
CA GLU A 244 17.10 -21.82 4.42
C GLU A 244 15.81 -22.41 5.02
N GLN A 245 15.89 -23.11 6.17
CA GLN A 245 14.74 -23.85 6.76
C GLN A 245 13.53 -22.98 7.14
N LYS A 246 13.76 -21.79 7.70
CA LYS A 246 12.65 -20.86 8.05
C LYS A 246 11.98 -20.29 6.80
N ARG A 247 12.66 -20.25 5.66
CA ARG A 247 12.11 -19.72 4.40
C ARG A 247 11.31 -20.77 3.66
N GLU A 248 11.81 -22.01 3.63
CA GLU A 248 11.10 -23.15 3.07
C GLU A 248 9.72 -23.28 3.73
N SER A 249 9.66 -23.28 5.07
CA SER A 249 8.38 -23.33 5.80
C SER A 249 7.43 -22.16 5.51
N ILE A 250 7.95 -20.95 5.23
CA ILE A 250 7.11 -19.81 4.83
C ILE A 250 6.58 -19.99 3.41
N CYS A 251 7.43 -20.40 2.46
CA CYS A 251 7.03 -20.67 1.08
C CYS A 251 6.00 -21.81 1.01
N GLU A 252 6.22 -22.89 1.76
CA GLU A 252 5.28 -24.01 1.90
C GLU A 252 3.93 -23.53 2.42
N TYR A 253 3.90 -22.75 3.51
CA TYR A 253 2.66 -22.20 4.04
C TYR A 253 1.92 -21.31 3.03
N ILE A 254 2.64 -20.48 2.28
CA ILE A 254 2.02 -19.64 1.25
C ILE A 254 1.42 -20.52 0.14
N GLN A 255 2.10 -21.57 -0.28
CA GLN A 255 1.59 -22.50 -1.28
C GLN A 255 0.35 -23.26 -0.79
N GLU A 256 0.38 -23.76 0.46
CA GLU A 256 -0.77 -24.39 1.10
C GLU A 256 -1.97 -23.44 1.16
N LYS A 257 -1.73 -22.16 1.52
CA LYS A 257 -2.76 -21.12 1.54
C LYS A 257 -3.34 -20.86 0.16
N ILE A 258 -2.51 -20.78 -0.88
CA ILE A 258 -2.98 -20.60 -2.28
C ILE A 258 -3.87 -21.77 -2.69
N ASN A 259 -3.46 -23.01 -2.39
CA ASN A 259 -4.24 -24.21 -2.69
C ASN A 259 -5.59 -24.19 -1.96
N TYR A 260 -5.60 -23.79 -0.69
CA TYR A 260 -6.83 -23.66 0.09
C TYR A 260 -7.77 -22.56 -0.45
N GLU A 261 -7.24 -21.40 -0.85
CA GLU A 261 -8.02 -20.34 -1.50
C GLU A 261 -8.64 -20.81 -2.82
N ASP A 262 -7.89 -21.57 -3.63
CA ASP A 262 -8.35 -22.16 -4.89
C ASP A 262 -9.45 -23.21 -4.67
N GLU A 263 -9.32 -24.07 -3.64
CA GLU A 263 -10.37 -25.02 -3.26
C GLU A 263 -11.67 -24.33 -2.83
N LEU A 264 -11.57 -23.22 -2.10
CA LEU A 264 -12.75 -22.42 -1.70
C LEU A 264 -13.43 -21.79 -2.91
N LEU A 265 -12.66 -21.21 -3.82
CA LEU A 265 -13.17 -20.63 -5.06
C LEU A 265 -13.90 -21.69 -5.90
N GLN A 266 -13.33 -22.89 -6.01
CA GLN A 266 -13.96 -24.00 -6.71
C GLN A 266 -15.30 -24.38 -6.05
N LYS A 267 -15.33 -24.58 -4.73
CA LYS A 267 -16.58 -24.95 -4.01
C LYS A 267 -17.69 -23.91 -4.21
N VAL A 268 -17.34 -22.62 -4.21
CA VAL A 268 -18.29 -21.53 -4.50
C VAL A 268 -18.78 -21.62 -5.94
N ALA A 269 -17.88 -21.80 -6.91
CA ALA A 269 -18.25 -21.92 -8.31
C ALA A 269 -19.16 -23.12 -8.60
N GLU A 270 -18.87 -24.29 -8.00
CA GLU A 270 -19.69 -25.50 -8.12
C GLU A 270 -21.10 -25.27 -7.57
N LYS A 271 -21.21 -24.63 -6.39
CA LYS A 271 -22.50 -24.31 -5.78
C LYS A 271 -23.33 -23.35 -6.64
N GLU A 272 -22.71 -22.32 -7.21
CA GLU A 272 -23.42 -21.38 -8.09
C GLU A 272 -23.84 -22.06 -9.41
N PHE A 273 -23.00 -22.94 -9.96
CA PHE A 273 -23.32 -23.70 -11.17
C PHE A 273 -24.52 -24.64 -10.98
N GLN A 274 -24.67 -25.26 -9.81
CA GLN A 274 -25.87 -26.06 -9.52
C GLN A 274 -27.17 -25.26 -9.64
N SER A 275 -27.10 -23.94 -9.43
CA SER A 275 -28.25 -23.04 -9.51
C SER A 275 -28.49 -22.53 -10.93
N ASP A 276 -27.45 -22.06 -11.61
CA ASP A 276 -27.59 -21.40 -12.92
C ASP A 276 -27.39 -22.35 -14.13
N LYS A 277 -26.65 -23.44 -13.96
CA LYS A 277 -26.23 -24.40 -15.00
C LYS A 277 -25.53 -23.73 -16.20
N ASP A 278 -24.86 -22.60 -15.98
CA ASP A 278 -24.20 -21.80 -17.00
C ASP A 278 -22.69 -22.12 -17.04
N GLU A 279 -22.27 -22.89 -18.05
CA GLU A 279 -20.88 -23.30 -18.23
C GLU A 279 -19.93 -22.12 -18.39
N LYS A 280 -20.34 -21.08 -19.11
CA LYS A 280 -19.48 -19.93 -19.37
C LYS A 280 -19.20 -19.20 -18.07
N LYS A 281 -20.25 -18.94 -17.28
CA LYS A 281 -20.11 -18.33 -15.95
C LYS A 281 -19.26 -19.18 -15.01
N PHE A 282 -19.42 -20.50 -15.03
CA PHE A 282 -18.58 -21.39 -14.23
C PHE A 282 -17.11 -21.28 -14.61
N LEU A 283 -16.78 -21.34 -15.91
CA LEU A 283 -15.41 -21.21 -16.40
C LEU A 283 -14.79 -19.84 -16.08
N ASP A 284 -15.59 -18.78 -16.15
CA ASP A 284 -15.17 -17.42 -15.78
C ASP A 284 -14.84 -17.34 -14.27
N ARG A 285 -15.66 -17.95 -13.40
CA ARG A 285 -15.44 -18.00 -11.93
C ARG A 285 -14.15 -18.72 -11.55
N ILE A 286 -13.82 -19.82 -12.24
CA ILE A 286 -12.62 -20.63 -11.95
C ILE A 286 -11.38 -20.16 -12.72
N SER A 287 -11.48 -19.08 -13.50
CA SER A 287 -10.41 -18.64 -14.41
C SER A 287 -9.09 -18.33 -13.69
N ALA A 288 -9.17 -17.90 -12.43
CA ALA A 288 -8.03 -17.56 -11.58
C ALA A 288 -7.42 -18.73 -10.80
N ILE A 289 -8.07 -19.91 -10.77
CA ILE A 289 -7.55 -21.11 -10.10
C ILE A 289 -6.35 -21.65 -10.89
N ASP A 290 -5.27 -22.04 -10.20
CA ASP A 290 -4.08 -22.56 -10.87
C ASP A 290 -4.29 -24.01 -11.33
N ASN A 291 -4.69 -24.89 -10.41
CA ASN A 291 -5.03 -26.27 -10.74
C ASN A 291 -6.53 -26.42 -11.04
N LYS A 292 -6.89 -26.27 -12.33
CA LYS A 292 -8.29 -26.38 -12.80
C LYS A 292 -8.76 -27.83 -13.00
N GLN A 293 -7.94 -28.83 -12.65
CA GLN A 293 -8.25 -30.23 -12.90
C GLN A 293 -9.61 -30.62 -12.31
N ASN A 294 -9.79 -30.38 -11.02
CA ASN A 294 -11.01 -30.76 -10.31
C ASN A 294 -12.25 -30.03 -10.85
N ALA A 295 -12.12 -28.75 -11.20
CA ALA A 295 -13.23 -27.96 -11.72
C ALA A 295 -13.71 -28.44 -13.11
N TYR A 296 -12.79 -28.86 -13.99
CA TYR A 296 -13.16 -29.49 -15.26
C TYR A 296 -13.74 -30.88 -15.08
N GLU A 297 -13.22 -31.68 -14.13
CA GLU A 297 -13.82 -32.97 -13.78
C GLU A 297 -15.24 -32.81 -13.24
N PHE A 298 -15.54 -31.74 -12.49
CA PHE A 298 -16.90 -31.43 -12.03
C PHE A 298 -17.89 -31.21 -13.18
N LEU A 299 -17.52 -30.40 -14.18
CA LEU A 299 -18.34 -30.26 -15.38
C LEU A 299 -18.49 -31.59 -16.14
N GLY A 300 -17.40 -32.35 -16.24
CA GLY A 300 -17.43 -33.67 -16.87
C GLY A 300 -18.39 -34.64 -16.18
N ALA A 301 -18.33 -34.69 -14.84
CA ALA A 301 -19.21 -35.51 -14.02
C ALA A 301 -20.67 -35.07 -14.14
N PHE A 302 -20.94 -33.76 -14.15
CA PHE A 302 -22.27 -33.23 -14.39
C PHE A 302 -22.87 -33.75 -15.70
N TYR A 303 -22.10 -33.74 -16.81
CA TYR A 303 -22.57 -34.24 -18.10
C TYR A 303 -22.73 -35.76 -18.15
N PHE A 304 -21.83 -36.50 -17.51
CA PHE A 304 -21.99 -37.95 -17.37
C PHE A 304 -23.25 -38.33 -16.60
N ASN A 305 -23.60 -37.60 -15.54
CA ASN A 305 -24.83 -37.82 -14.79
C ASN A 305 -26.08 -37.57 -15.65
N GLN A 306 -25.99 -36.67 -16.64
CA GLN A 306 -27.05 -36.43 -17.66
C GLN A 306 -27.00 -37.41 -18.85
N GLN A 307 -26.13 -38.42 -18.83
CA GLN A 307 -25.89 -39.37 -19.93
C GLN A 307 -25.31 -38.74 -21.22
N ASP A 308 -24.76 -37.52 -21.15
CA ASP A 308 -24.01 -36.91 -22.24
C ASP A 308 -22.53 -37.34 -22.17
N LEU A 309 -22.25 -38.55 -22.63
CA LEU A 309 -20.93 -39.16 -22.54
C LEU A 309 -19.87 -38.39 -23.33
N LYS A 310 -20.25 -37.82 -24.48
CA LYS A 310 -19.33 -37.08 -25.36
C LYS A 310 -18.89 -35.77 -24.70
N LYS A 311 -19.83 -34.99 -24.16
CA LYS A 311 -19.51 -33.74 -23.48
C LYS A 311 -18.81 -33.96 -22.14
N GLY A 312 -19.19 -35.01 -21.41
CA GLY A 312 -18.48 -35.46 -20.20
C GLY A 312 -17.01 -35.76 -20.49
N MET A 313 -16.73 -36.62 -21.48
CA MET A 313 -15.37 -36.96 -21.90
C MET A 313 -14.58 -35.74 -22.38
N ALA A 314 -15.21 -34.81 -23.10
CA ALA A 314 -14.56 -33.58 -23.56
C ALA A 314 -14.02 -32.72 -22.40
N TYR A 315 -14.73 -32.66 -21.28
CA TYR A 315 -14.28 -31.92 -20.10
C TYR A 315 -13.16 -32.62 -19.34
N PHE A 316 -13.22 -33.94 -19.19
CA PHE A 316 -12.11 -34.73 -18.62
C PHE A 316 -10.83 -34.62 -19.47
N LEU A 317 -10.95 -34.52 -20.79
CA LEU A 317 -9.84 -34.27 -21.71
C LEU A 317 -9.21 -32.88 -21.56
N LYS A 318 -10.03 -31.84 -21.31
CA LYS A 318 -9.57 -30.46 -21.10
C LYS A 318 -8.89 -30.25 -19.76
N ALA A 319 -9.19 -31.09 -18.78
CA ALA A 319 -8.65 -30.97 -17.45
C ALA A 319 -7.12 -31.22 -17.44
N PRO A 320 -6.31 -30.31 -16.86
CA PRO A 320 -4.84 -30.42 -16.83
C PRO A 320 -4.33 -31.79 -16.36
N PHE A 321 -3.16 -32.20 -16.87
CA PHE A 321 -2.44 -33.40 -16.43
C PHE A 321 -1.07 -33.01 -15.88
N GLU A 322 -0.73 -33.55 -14.72
CA GLU A 322 0.63 -33.46 -14.19
C GLU A 322 1.57 -34.28 -15.09
N HIS A 323 2.47 -33.58 -15.79
CA HIS A 323 3.66 -34.13 -16.46
C HIS A 323 3.51 -34.94 -17.76
N CYS A 324 2.32 -35.19 -18.32
CA CYS A 324 2.16 -35.93 -19.60
C CYS A 324 0.86 -35.61 -20.35
N SER A 325 0.84 -35.90 -21.67
CA SER A 325 -0.40 -35.85 -22.48
C SER A 325 -1.43 -36.88 -21.98
N PRO A 326 -2.74 -36.56 -22.02
CA PRO A 326 -3.80 -37.49 -21.63
C PRO A 326 -3.72 -38.80 -22.41
N ARG A 327 -3.54 -39.92 -21.71
CA ARG A 327 -3.80 -41.26 -22.24
C ARG A 327 -5.19 -41.71 -21.82
N PHE A 328 -5.85 -42.52 -22.65
CA PHE A 328 -7.17 -43.05 -22.36
C PHE A 328 -7.22 -43.70 -20.98
N GLU A 329 -6.23 -44.52 -20.65
CA GLU A 329 -6.15 -45.25 -19.38
C GLU A 329 -6.06 -44.28 -18.18
N GLY A 330 -5.38 -43.14 -18.35
CA GLY A 330 -5.28 -42.09 -17.34
C GLY A 330 -6.61 -41.35 -17.13
N ILE A 331 -7.32 -41.02 -18.22
CA ILE A 331 -8.64 -40.40 -18.16
C ILE A 331 -9.66 -41.37 -17.55
N LEU A 332 -9.67 -42.62 -18.01
CA LEU A 332 -10.57 -43.64 -17.51
C LEU A 332 -10.40 -43.81 -16.00
N LYS A 333 -9.17 -43.84 -15.50
CA LYS A 333 -8.89 -43.88 -14.07
C LYS A 333 -9.49 -42.68 -13.33
N ARG A 334 -9.34 -41.46 -13.87
CA ARG A 334 -9.91 -40.23 -13.29
C ARG A 334 -11.44 -40.25 -13.26
N ILE A 335 -12.08 -40.66 -14.35
CA ILE A 335 -13.53 -40.86 -14.43
C ILE A 335 -13.99 -41.86 -13.36
N GLN A 336 -13.32 -43.01 -13.28
CA GLN A 336 -13.65 -44.07 -12.33
C GLN A 336 -13.46 -43.66 -10.87
N SER A 337 -12.49 -42.79 -10.58
CA SER A 337 -12.25 -42.26 -9.22
C SER A 337 -13.09 -41.03 -8.88
N CYS A 338 -13.67 -40.34 -9.88
CA CYS A 338 -14.38 -39.07 -9.69
C CYS A 338 -15.53 -39.24 -8.70
N THR A 339 -15.57 -38.44 -7.63
CA THR A 339 -16.56 -38.55 -6.55
C THR A 339 -17.95 -38.04 -6.93
N GLN A 340 -18.02 -37.19 -7.95
CA GLN A 340 -19.24 -36.48 -8.34
C GLN A 340 -20.08 -37.24 -9.38
N ILE A 341 -19.58 -38.38 -9.90
CA ILE A 341 -20.35 -39.28 -10.76
C ILE A 341 -21.22 -40.20 -9.89
N GLU A 342 -22.54 -40.20 -10.12
CA GLU A 342 -23.51 -40.92 -9.29
C GLU A 342 -23.49 -42.44 -9.52
N LYS A 343 -23.40 -42.89 -10.78
CA LYS A 343 -23.45 -44.31 -11.18
C LYS A 343 -22.07 -44.85 -11.56
N LYS A 344 -21.11 -44.82 -10.63
CA LYS A 344 -19.69 -45.17 -10.93
C LYS A 344 -19.48 -46.59 -11.42
N GLU A 345 -20.28 -47.53 -10.95
CA GLU A 345 -20.21 -48.97 -11.29
C GLU A 345 -20.34 -49.19 -12.79
N LEU A 346 -21.19 -48.40 -13.46
CA LEU A 346 -21.38 -48.43 -14.91
C LEU A 346 -20.06 -48.27 -15.67
N TYR A 347 -19.19 -47.38 -15.21
CA TYR A 347 -17.91 -47.08 -15.86
C TYR A 347 -16.80 -48.11 -15.55
N GLN A 348 -17.13 -49.15 -14.77
CA GLN A 348 -16.27 -50.33 -14.57
C GLN A 348 -16.59 -51.45 -15.57
N GLU A 349 -17.75 -51.42 -16.23
CA GLU A 349 -18.16 -52.43 -17.19
C GLU A 349 -17.35 -52.36 -18.49
N GLU A 350 -17.00 -53.53 -19.03
CA GLU A 350 -16.21 -53.63 -20.28
C GLU A 350 -16.94 -53.06 -21.51
N SER A 351 -18.28 -53.11 -21.52
CA SER A 351 -19.13 -52.47 -22.52
C SER A 351 -18.92 -50.95 -22.55
N MET A 352 -19.04 -50.32 -21.37
CA MET A 352 -18.90 -48.87 -21.21
C MET A 352 -17.47 -48.39 -21.45
N LYS A 353 -16.46 -49.16 -21.03
CA LYS A 353 -15.06 -48.84 -21.34
C LYS A 353 -14.81 -48.78 -22.85
N LYS A 354 -15.38 -49.73 -23.62
CA LYS A 354 -15.26 -49.75 -25.08
C LYS A 354 -15.94 -48.53 -25.70
N GLU A 355 -17.12 -48.16 -25.21
CA GLU A 355 -17.85 -46.97 -25.67
C GLU A 355 -17.06 -45.68 -25.39
N LEU A 356 -16.55 -45.51 -24.16
CA LEU A 356 -15.72 -44.36 -23.81
C LEU A 356 -14.42 -44.31 -24.62
N ARG A 357 -13.85 -45.48 -25.00
CA ARG A 357 -12.66 -45.54 -25.84
C ARG A 357 -12.92 -44.98 -27.24
N ILE A 358 -14.06 -45.34 -27.84
CA ILE A 358 -14.48 -44.81 -29.14
C ILE A 358 -14.63 -43.29 -29.06
N ILE A 359 -15.33 -42.78 -28.05
CA ILE A 359 -15.54 -41.33 -27.85
C ILE A 359 -14.20 -40.61 -27.62
N PHE A 360 -13.28 -41.20 -26.84
CA PHE A 360 -11.95 -40.64 -26.62
C PHE A 360 -11.15 -40.55 -27.92
N ASP A 361 -11.15 -41.61 -28.72
CA ASP A 361 -10.42 -41.65 -29.99
C ASP A 361 -10.99 -40.61 -30.98
N GLU A 362 -12.32 -40.47 -31.04
CA GLU A 362 -13.00 -39.44 -31.85
C GLU A 362 -12.61 -38.01 -31.43
N LEU A 363 -12.72 -37.68 -30.14
CA LEU A 363 -12.40 -36.34 -29.62
C LEU A 363 -10.91 -36.01 -29.76
N SER A 364 -10.04 -37.02 -29.57
CA SER A 364 -8.59 -36.85 -29.74
C SER A 364 -8.23 -36.52 -31.19
N GLN A 365 -8.87 -37.18 -32.15
CA GLN A 365 -8.68 -36.87 -33.58
C GLN A 365 -9.21 -35.48 -33.96
N GLU A 366 -10.37 -35.06 -33.40
CA GLU A 366 -10.89 -33.70 -33.59
C GLU A 366 -9.92 -32.64 -33.04
N HIS A 367 -9.41 -32.83 -31.83
CA HIS A 367 -8.42 -31.95 -31.24
C HIS A 367 -7.13 -31.87 -32.08
N GLU A 368 -6.63 -32.99 -32.60
CA GLU A 368 -5.43 -33.01 -33.44
C GLU A 368 -5.64 -32.26 -34.76
N LYS A 369 -6.83 -32.38 -35.37
CA LYS A 369 -7.20 -31.63 -36.59
C LYS A 369 -7.27 -30.13 -36.32
N ILE A 370 -7.89 -29.72 -35.21
CA ILE A 370 -8.01 -28.31 -34.81
C ILE A 370 -6.62 -27.73 -34.54
N ARG A 371 -5.76 -28.46 -33.82
CA ARG A 371 -4.39 -28.05 -33.52
C ARG A 371 -3.57 -27.83 -34.80
N LYS A 372 -3.59 -28.80 -35.73
CA LYS A 372 -2.90 -28.67 -37.03
C LYS A 372 -3.40 -27.48 -37.84
N LYS A 373 -4.71 -27.20 -37.79
CA LYS A 373 -5.29 -26.02 -38.45
C LYS A 373 -4.81 -24.71 -37.82
N MET A 374 -4.78 -24.62 -36.49
CA MET A 374 -4.26 -23.44 -35.78
C MET A 374 -2.76 -23.24 -36.03
N GLU A 375 -1.95 -24.29 -36.05
CA GLU A 375 -0.52 -24.20 -36.38
C GLU A 375 -0.30 -23.65 -37.80
N VAL A 376 -1.11 -24.09 -38.77
CA VAL A 376 -1.09 -23.55 -40.15
C VAL A 376 -1.53 -22.08 -40.20
N ASP A 377 -2.57 -21.69 -39.45
CA ASP A 377 -3.06 -20.30 -39.41
C ASP A 377 -2.06 -19.37 -38.71
N ILE A 378 -1.38 -19.83 -37.66
CA ILE A 378 -0.30 -19.09 -36.99
C ILE A 378 0.90 -18.93 -37.91
N LEU A 379 1.31 -19.99 -38.62
CA LEU A 379 2.41 -19.94 -39.59
C LEU A 379 2.09 -18.96 -40.73
N LYS A 380 0.86 -18.96 -41.24
CA LYS A 380 0.40 -17.96 -42.23
C LYS A 380 0.44 -16.53 -41.70
N ASN A 381 -0.08 -16.28 -40.50
CA ASN A 381 -0.06 -14.94 -39.90
C ASN A 381 1.38 -14.45 -39.62
N LEU A 382 2.31 -15.37 -39.31
CA LEU A 382 3.74 -15.05 -39.16
C LEU A 382 4.41 -14.75 -40.51
N GLU A 383 4.06 -15.48 -41.58
CA GLU A 383 4.53 -15.21 -42.95
C GLU A 383 3.99 -13.88 -43.50
N GLU A 384 2.76 -13.48 -43.14
CA GLU A 384 2.18 -12.16 -43.47
C GLU A 384 2.81 -11.00 -42.67
N LEU A 385 3.39 -11.27 -41.50
CA LEU A 385 4.12 -10.28 -40.69
C LEU A 385 5.60 -10.13 -41.11
N CYS A 386 6.15 -11.10 -41.85
CA CYS A 386 7.53 -11.11 -42.32
C CYS A 386 7.71 -10.69 -43.80
N ASN A 387 6.62 -10.43 -44.52
CA ASN A 387 6.59 -9.76 -45.83
C ASN A 387 6.03 -8.35 -45.69
#